data_AF-A0A1C6MAU6-F1
#
_entry.id   AF-A0A1C6MAU6-F1
#
_cell.length_a   1.000
_cell.length_b   1.000
_cell.length_c   1.000
_cell.angle_alpha   90.00
_cell.angle_beta   90.00
_cell.angle_gamma   90.00
#
_symmetry.space_group_name_H-M   'P 1'
#
loop_
_entity.id
_entity.type
_entity.pdbx_description
1 polymer ?
#
loop_
_entity_poly.entity_id
_entity_poly.type
_entity_poly.pdbx_seq_one_letter_code
_entity_poly.pdbx_strand_id
1 'polypeptide(L)'
;MDSEVWRQGTAQLLRPSVRAAVLVQCDIGWLRPDRLVLRNAVDAALLTAQVRRGTGLRIDRIVLHNLPIAVSRERDFRSLTAAFEEWQFRMAAASSLLSAPVPAVHRLIVPGDRPEPPLPDMVAVLENGQWSDAEQAESALRVIGTAGLTTPLTGYDVDLSGPFSDSDPSVNM
;
A
#
# COMPACT_ATOMS: atom_id res chain seq x y z
N MET A 1 12.08 6.43 6.75
CA MET A 1 10.90 7.12 6.16
C MET A 1 10.78 8.56 6.66
N ASP A 2 10.66 9.53 5.74
CA ASP A 2 10.44 10.96 6.05
C ASP A 2 8.94 11.32 5.96
N SER A 3 8.36 11.79 7.07
CA SER A 3 6.94 12.16 7.12
C SER A 3 6.59 13.38 6.28
N GLU A 4 7.53 14.30 6.06
CA GLU A 4 7.28 15.50 5.28
C GLU A 4 7.14 15.17 3.79
N VAL A 5 7.99 14.28 3.28
CA VAL A 5 7.87 13.74 1.91
C VAL A 5 6.48 13.14 1.68
N TRP A 6 5.99 12.34 2.64
CA TRP A 6 4.65 11.73 2.54
C TRP A 6 3.52 12.74 2.61
N ARG A 7 3.61 13.75 3.48
CA ARG A 7 2.63 14.84 3.55
C ARG A 7 2.60 15.63 2.26
N GLN A 8 3.76 15.97 1.69
CA GLN A 8 3.84 16.72 0.45
C GLN A 8 3.31 15.91 -0.74
N GLY A 9 3.73 14.65 -0.88
CA GLY A 9 3.27 13.77 -1.96
C GLY A 9 1.76 13.53 -1.90
N THR A 10 1.20 13.29 -0.71
CA THR A 10 -0.26 13.13 -0.55
C THR A 10 -1.03 14.44 -0.72
N ALA A 11 -0.45 15.59 -0.38
CA ALA A 11 -1.05 16.88 -0.71
C ALA A 11 -1.09 17.14 -2.22
N GLN A 12 -0.04 16.74 -2.97
CA GLN A 12 -0.02 16.82 -4.43
C GLN A 12 -1.11 15.95 -5.04
N LEU A 13 -1.32 14.74 -4.52
CA LEU A 13 -2.39 13.84 -4.99
C LEU A 13 -3.74 14.56 -5.02
N LEU A 14 -4.05 15.42 -4.05
CA LEU A 14 -5.34 16.11 -3.96
C LEU A 14 -5.55 17.20 -5.03
N ARG A 15 -4.53 17.55 -5.83
CA ARG A 15 -4.65 18.53 -6.91
C ARG A 15 -5.53 18.00 -8.05
N PRO A 16 -6.52 18.78 -8.55
CA PRO A 16 -7.46 18.31 -9.58
C PRO A 16 -6.81 17.86 -10.90
N SER A 17 -5.64 18.39 -11.21
CA SER A 17 -4.83 18.15 -12.40
C SER A 17 -4.08 16.80 -12.38
N VAL A 18 -3.92 16.18 -11.21
CA VAL A 18 -3.32 14.84 -11.10
C VAL A 18 -4.26 13.78 -11.66
N ARG A 19 -3.74 12.95 -12.57
CA ARG A 19 -4.49 11.90 -13.29
C ARG A 19 -4.13 10.48 -12.87
N ALA A 20 -2.91 10.28 -12.38
CA ALA A 20 -2.51 9.02 -11.80
C ALA A 20 -1.59 9.23 -10.60
N ALA A 21 -1.52 8.25 -9.71
CA ALA A 21 -0.55 8.22 -8.62
C ALA A 21 -0.08 6.79 -8.36
N VAL A 22 1.18 6.66 -7.98
CA VAL A 22 1.77 5.42 -7.49
C VAL A 22 2.35 5.69 -6.10
N LEU A 23 2.00 4.86 -5.13
CA LEU A 23 2.48 4.95 -3.76
C LEU A 23 3.12 3.62 -3.37
N VAL A 24 4.27 3.65 -2.70
CA VAL A 24 4.93 2.46 -2.15
C VAL A 24 5.07 2.65 -0.65
N GLN A 25 4.48 1.75 0.14
CA GLN A 25 4.55 1.76 1.60
C GLN A 25 5.01 0.38 2.08
N CYS A 26 6.29 0.10 1.86
CA CYS A 26 6.90 -1.20 2.14
C CYS A 26 7.90 -1.16 3.30
N ASP A 27 8.33 0.02 3.75
CA ASP A 27 9.20 0.14 4.92
C ASP A 27 8.51 -0.37 6.19
N ILE A 28 9.24 -1.13 7.02
CA ILE A 28 8.73 -1.65 8.30
C ILE A 28 8.31 -0.53 9.26
N GLY A 29 8.88 0.67 9.10
CA GLY A 29 8.53 1.86 9.87
C GLY A 29 7.04 2.21 9.80
N TRP A 30 6.33 1.85 8.74
CA TRP A 30 4.88 2.01 8.64
C TRP A 30 4.08 1.29 9.72
N LEU A 31 4.62 0.18 10.23
CA LEU A 31 3.96 -0.65 11.24
C LEU A 31 4.15 -0.10 12.65
N ARG A 32 5.04 0.90 12.83
CA ARG A 32 5.33 1.47 14.14
C ARG A 32 4.12 2.27 14.65
N PRO A 33 3.77 2.18 15.95
CA PRO A 33 2.58 2.83 16.49
C PRO A 33 2.54 4.35 16.29
N ASP A 34 3.69 5.03 16.36
CA ASP A 34 3.84 6.47 16.14
C ASP A 34 3.47 6.91 14.71
N ARG A 35 3.38 5.98 13.76
CA ARG A 35 2.98 6.23 12.37
C ARG A 35 1.50 6.05 12.10
N LEU A 36 0.69 5.66 13.09
CA LEU A 36 -0.76 5.49 12.92
C LEU A 36 -1.42 6.77 12.38
N VAL A 37 -1.06 7.94 12.90
CA VAL A 37 -1.62 9.22 12.44
C VAL A 37 -1.29 9.48 10.97
N LEU A 38 -0.05 9.18 10.55
CA LEU A 38 0.36 9.33 9.15
C LEU A 38 -0.37 8.34 8.24
N ARG A 39 -0.48 7.06 8.65
CA ARG A 39 -1.25 6.03 7.91
C ARG A 39 -2.68 6.48 7.64
N ASN A 40 -3.38 6.91 8.70
CA ASN A 40 -4.76 7.39 8.59
C ASN A 40 -4.87 8.63 7.68
N ALA A 41 -3.90 9.55 7.75
CA ALA A 41 -3.90 10.73 6.90
C ALA A 41 -3.69 10.37 5.41
N VAL A 42 -2.78 9.44 5.12
CA VAL A 42 -2.55 8.91 3.77
C VAL A 42 -3.81 8.23 3.25
N ASP A 43 -4.42 7.33 4.04
CA ASP A 43 -5.65 6.63 3.66
C ASP A 43 -6.78 7.63 3.38
N ALA A 44 -6.99 8.60 4.26
CA ALA A 44 -8.01 9.64 4.05
C ALA A 44 -7.75 10.47 2.78
N ALA A 45 -6.49 10.80 2.47
CA ALA A 45 -6.13 11.52 1.26
C ALA A 45 -6.43 10.70 -0.01
N LEU A 46 -6.07 9.41 -0.03
CA LEU A 46 -6.35 8.49 -1.13
C LEU A 46 -7.85 8.36 -1.38
N LEU A 47 -8.63 8.16 -0.31
CA LEU A 47 -10.08 8.04 -0.40
C LEU A 47 -10.72 9.35 -0.86
N THR A 48 -10.31 10.49 -0.31
CA THR A 48 -10.82 11.80 -0.72
C THR A 48 -10.52 12.08 -2.19
N ALA A 49 -9.29 11.80 -2.62
CA ALA A 49 -8.83 11.92 -3.99
C ALA A 49 -9.69 11.11 -4.96
N GLN A 50 -9.97 9.87 -4.59
CA GLN A 50 -10.71 8.90 -5.39
C GLN A 50 -12.20 9.25 -5.45
N VAL A 51 -12.85 9.57 -4.33
CA VAL A 51 -14.27 9.98 -4.27
C VAL A 51 -14.53 11.22 -5.12
N ARG A 52 -13.61 12.20 -5.10
CA ARG A 52 -13.80 13.46 -5.86
C ARG A 52 -13.65 13.28 -7.37
N ARG A 53 -12.81 12.35 -7.83
CA ARG A 53 -12.45 12.23 -9.25
C ARG A 53 -12.96 10.97 -9.92
N GLY A 54 -13.41 9.97 -9.15
CA GLY A 54 -13.87 8.69 -9.66
C GLY A 54 -12.87 8.08 -10.64
N THR A 55 -13.35 7.69 -11.81
CA THR A 55 -12.54 7.08 -12.89
C THR A 55 -11.56 8.05 -13.55
N GLY A 56 -11.65 9.36 -13.25
CA GLY A 56 -10.72 10.38 -13.73
C GLY A 56 -9.36 10.39 -13.01
N LEU A 57 -9.17 9.52 -12.01
CA LEU A 57 -7.92 9.31 -11.28
C LEU A 57 -7.64 7.80 -11.15
N ARG A 58 -6.43 7.39 -11.55
CA ARG A 58 -5.89 6.06 -11.24
C ARG A 58 -4.97 6.14 -10.02
N ILE A 59 -5.15 5.28 -9.02
CA ILE A 59 -4.22 5.16 -7.91
C ILE A 59 -3.77 3.71 -7.82
N ASP A 60 -2.45 3.50 -7.87
CA ASP A 60 -1.79 2.24 -7.60
C ASP A 60 -1.03 2.36 -6.27
N ARG A 61 -1.33 1.50 -5.30
CA ARG A 61 -0.69 1.48 -3.98
C ARG A 61 0.00 0.14 -3.79
N ILE A 62 1.29 0.14 -3.51
CA ILE A 62 2.08 -1.04 -3.19
C ILE A 62 2.31 -1.11 -1.69
N VAL A 63 1.97 -2.24 -1.08
CA VAL A 63 2.17 -2.54 0.35
C VAL A 63 2.82 -3.91 0.50
N LEU A 64 3.30 -4.28 1.69
CA LEU A 64 3.86 -5.61 1.90
C LEU A 64 2.78 -6.71 1.82
N HIS A 65 3.08 -7.82 1.14
CA HIS A 65 2.32 -9.07 1.22
C HIS A 65 2.67 -9.87 2.47
N ASN A 66 3.95 -9.89 2.82
CA ASN A 66 4.52 -10.59 3.96
C ASN A 66 5.61 -9.74 4.61
N LEU A 67 5.87 -9.98 5.90
CA LEU A 67 6.93 -9.29 6.63
C LEU A 67 8.31 -9.78 6.16
N PRO A 68 9.28 -8.87 5.90
CA PRO A 68 10.67 -9.24 5.64
C PRO A 68 11.27 -10.04 6.80
N ILE A 69 12.27 -10.91 6.52
CA ILE A 69 12.88 -11.75 7.56
C ILE A 69 13.55 -10.94 8.68
N ALA A 70 13.99 -9.71 8.39
CA ALA A 70 14.55 -8.79 9.39
C ALA A 70 13.55 -8.49 10.53
N VAL A 71 12.25 -8.48 10.26
CA VAL A 71 11.20 -8.20 11.25
C VAL A 71 11.22 -9.22 12.40
N SER A 72 11.52 -10.50 12.09
CA SER A 72 11.61 -11.56 13.11
C SER A 72 12.71 -11.32 14.16
N ARG A 73 13.66 -10.43 13.88
CA ARG A 73 14.78 -10.07 14.74
C ARG A 73 14.52 -8.80 15.56
N GLU A 74 13.41 -8.12 15.31
CA GLU A 74 13.01 -6.91 16.05
C GLU A 74 12.53 -7.27 17.46
N ARG A 75 12.87 -6.43 18.43
CA ARG A 75 12.46 -6.64 19.83
C ARG A 75 10.94 -6.63 19.99
N ASP A 76 10.23 -5.89 19.16
CA ASP A 76 8.78 -5.72 19.15
C ASP A 76 8.07 -6.54 18.07
N PHE A 77 8.69 -7.63 17.60
CA PHE A 77 8.16 -8.53 16.56
C PHE A 77 6.65 -8.78 16.66
N ARG A 78 6.13 -9.21 17.82
CA ARG A 78 4.70 -9.50 17.99
C ARG A 78 3.81 -8.29 17.72
N SER A 79 4.23 -7.10 18.15
CA SER A 79 3.49 -5.86 17.93
C SER A 79 3.51 -5.44 16.47
N LEU A 80 4.63 -5.64 15.78
CA LEU A 80 4.76 -5.38 14.34
C LEU A 80 3.90 -6.34 13.51
N THR A 81 3.85 -7.63 13.88
CA THR A 81 2.97 -8.62 13.24
C THR A 81 1.49 -8.25 13.40
N ALA A 82 1.05 -7.91 14.61
CA ALA A 82 -0.33 -7.47 14.84
C ALA A 82 -0.67 -6.19 14.05
N ALA A 83 0.25 -5.22 14.02
CA ALA A 83 0.06 -3.97 13.27
C ALA A 83 0.02 -4.20 11.75
N PHE A 84 0.72 -5.22 11.26
CA PHE A 84 0.70 -5.64 9.86
C PHE A 84 -0.63 -6.29 9.49
N GLU A 85 -1.08 -7.27 10.27
CA GLU A 85 -2.38 -7.94 10.08
C GLU A 85 -3.54 -6.93 10.12
N GLU A 86 -3.54 -6.03 11.10
CA GLU A 86 -4.53 -4.96 11.22
C GLU A 86 -4.55 -4.06 9.98
N TRP A 87 -3.37 -3.69 9.47
CA TRP A 87 -3.28 -2.79 8.33
C TRP A 87 -3.78 -3.44 7.03
N GLN A 88 -3.42 -4.71 6.80
CA GLN A 88 -3.93 -5.49 5.66
C GLN A 88 -5.45 -5.61 5.72
N PHE A 89 -6.01 -5.94 6.88
CA PHE A 89 -7.45 -6.01 7.08
C PHE A 89 -8.15 -4.67 6.78
N ARG A 90 -7.63 -3.55 7.31
CA ARG A 90 -8.21 -2.21 7.05
C ARG A 90 -8.24 -1.86 5.57
N MET A 91 -7.16 -2.14 4.83
CA MET A 91 -7.11 -1.86 3.39
C MET A 91 -8.07 -2.75 2.60
N ALA A 92 -8.18 -4.02 2.97
CA ALA A 92 -9.10 -4.95 2.34
C ALA A 92 -10.56 -4.53 2.61
N ALA A 93 -10.89 -4.21 3.86
CA ALA A 93 -12.20 -3.71 4.25
C ALA A 93 -12.57 -2.40 3.53
N ALA A 94 -11.64 -1.45 3.44
CA ALA A 94 -11.86 -0.23 2.67
C ALA A 94 -12.15 -0.53 1.19
N SER A 95 -11.40 -1.44 0.58
CA SER A 95 -11.61 -1.85 -0.82
C SER A 95 -12.97 -2.52 -1.04
N SER A 96 -13.46 -3.29 -0.07
CA SER A 96 -14.78 -3.95 -0.12
C SER A 96 -15.96 -3.01 0.13
N LEU A 97 -15.81 -2.05 1.04
CA LEU A 97 -16.91 -1.22 1.53
C LEU A 97 -17.15 0.04 0.67
N LEU A 98 -16.17 0.44 -0.13
CA LEU A 98 -16.25 1.66 -0.92
C LEU A 98 -16.86 1.41 -2.31
N SER A 99 -17.84 2.23 -2.68
CA SER A 99 -18.39 2.27 -4.03
C SER A 99 -17.31 2.68 -5.03
N ALA A 100 -17.15 1.88 -6.09
CA ALA A 100 -16.10 2.00 -7.10
C ALA A 100 -16.02 3.39 -7.78
N PRO A 101 -14.82 3.76 -8.29
CA PRO A 101 -13.57 2.99 -8.29
C PRO A 101 -12.75 3.20 -7.02
N VAL A 102 -12.19 2.12 -6.46
CA VAL A 102 -11.25 2.15 -5.32
C VAL A 102 -9.79 2.21 -5.81
N PRO A 103 -8.83 2.70 -4.99
CA PRO A 103 -7.41 2.55 -5.30
C PRO A 103 -7.05 1.08 -5.52
N ALA A 104 -6.25 0.77 -6.54
CA ALA A 104 -5.70 -0.56 -6.73
C ALA A 104 -4.60 -0.80 -5.71
N VAL A 105 -4.75 -1.82 -4.85
CA VAL A 105 -3.75 -2.19 -3.85
C VAL A 105 -3.04 -3.46 -4.29
N HIS A 106 -1.72 -3.39 -4.40
CA HIS A 106 -0.81 -4.44 -4.83
C HIS A 106 0.06 -4.85 -3.65
N ARG A 107 -0.04 -6.10 -3.21
CA ARG A 107 0.76 -6.66 -2.13
C ARG A 107 2.07 -7.20 -2.69
N LEU A 108 3.18 -6.54 -2.39
CA LEU A 108 4.54 -6.92 -2.77
C LEU A 108 5.00 -8.16 -2.00
N ILE A 109 5.30 -9.22 -2.72
CA ILE A 109 5.90 -10.43 -2.17
C ILE A 109 7.37 -10.13 -1.89
N VAL A 110 7.78 -10.23 -0.62
CA VAL A 110 9.19 -10.14 -0.24
C VAL A 110 9.75 -11.56 -0.19
N PRO A 111 10.72 -11.90 -1.06
CA PRO A 111 11.37 -13.21 -1.02
C PRO A 111 11.93 -13.52 0.38
N GLY A 112 11.79 -14.77 0.83
CA GLY A 112 12.15 -15.16 2.20
C GLY A 112 13.64 -15.02 2.54
N ASP A 113 14.51 -14.88 1.54
CA ASP A 113 15.94 -14.64 1.68
C ASP A 113 16.32 -13.16 1.76
N ARG A 114 15.36 -12.23 1.55
CA ARG A 114 15.63 -10.80 1.57
C ARG A 114 15.36 -10.16 2.92
N PRO A 115 16.31 -9.37 3.46
CA PRO A 115 16.12 -8.65 4.72
C PRO A 115 15.15 -7.48 4.57
N GLU A 116 15.01 -6.93 3.36
CA GLU A 116 14.28 -5.69 3.07
C GLU A 116 13.52 -5.80 1.74
N PRO A 117 12.43 -5.04 1.56
CA PRO A 117 11.70 -5.00 0.30
C PRO A 117 12.55 -4.37 -0.83
N PRO A 118 12.33 -4.78 -2.09
CA PRO A 118 13.08 -4.28 -3.25
C PRO A 118 12.72 -2.86 -3.69
N LEU A 119 11.68 -2.25 -3.11
CA LEU A 119 11.21 -0.92 -3.49
C LEU A 119 11.29 0.03 -2.28
N PRO A 120 11.90 1.22 -2.45
CA PRO A 120 11.85 2.25 -1.43
C PRO A 120 10.44 2.84 -1.33
N ASP A 121 10.12 3.35 -0.14
CA ASP A 121 8.89 4.11 0.08
C ASP A 121 8.87 5.39 -0.77
N MET A 122 7.75 5.63 -1.45
CA MET A 122 7.61 6.80 -2.30
C MET A 122 6.16 7.17 -2.61
N VAL A 123 5.97 8.40 -3.08
CA VAL A 123 4.74 8.88 -3.69
C VAL A 123 5.10 9.59 -4.99
N ALA A 124 4.63 9.07 -6.11
CA ALA A 124 4.77 9.70 -7.41
C ALA A 124 3.39 10.02 -7.98
N VAL A 125 3.20 11.24 -8.49
CA VAL A 125 1.96 11.68 -9.12
C VAL A 125 2.20 12.04 -10.59
N LEU A 126 1.23 11.73 -11.44
CA LEU A 126 1.23 12.09 -12.86
C LEU A 126 0.36 13.32 -13.07
N GLU A 127 1.00 14.41 -13.48
CA GLU A 127 0.37 15.69 -13.79
C GLU A 127 0.89 16.19 -15.13
N ASN A 128 0.00 16.63 -16.03
CA ASN A 128 0.37 17.13 -17.37
C ASN A 128 1.26 16.17 -18.19
N GLY A 129 1.08 14.85 -18.01
CA GLY A 129 1.86 13.83 -18.70
C GLY A 129 3.25 13.56 -18.11
N GLN A 130 3.59 14.16 -16.97
CA GLN A 130 4.89 13.99 -16.30
C GLN A 130 4.72 13.45 -14.89
N TRP A 131 5.54 12.47 -14.53
CA TRP A 131 5.64 11.97 -13.16
C TRP A 131 6.50 12.92 -12.33
N SER A 132 6.07 13.18 -11.09
CA SER A 132 6.86 13.96 -10.12
C SER A 132 8.22 13.30 -9.80
N ASP A 133 8.29 11.97 -9.90
CA ASP A 133 9.51 11.17 -9.88
C ASP A 133 9.37 10.04 -10.92
N ALA A 134 9.92 10.25 -12.11
CA ALA A 134 9.75 9.34 -13.23
C ALA A 134 10.45 8.00 -13.02
N GLU A 135 11.65 8.01 -12.43
CA GLU A 135 12.45 6.81 -12.20
C GLU A 135 11.76 5.88 -11.18
N GLN A 136 11.32 6.43 -10.06
CA GLN A 136 10.64 5.64 -9.03
C GLN A 136 9.26 5.18 -9.50
N ALA A 137 8.50 6.04 -10.19
CA ALA A 137 7.22 5.65 -10.79
C ALA A 137 7.39 4.48 -11.76
N GLU A 138 8.37 4.54 -12.66
CA GLU A 138 8.64 3.46 -13.61
C GLU A 138 9.03 2.16 -12.89
N SER A 139 9.91 2.23 -11.89
CA SER A 139 10.32 1.08 -11.09
C SER A 139 9.12 0.38 -10.42
N ALA A 140 8.25 1.15 -9.76
CA ALA A 140 7.06 0.61 -9.09
C ALA A 140 6.03 0.06 -10.08
N LEU A 141 5.78 0.75 -11.21
CA LEU A 141 4.87 0.26 -12.25
C LEU A 141 5.39 -1.02 -12.91
N ARG A 142 6.71 -1.15 -13.07
CA ARG A 142 7.34 -2.38 -13.56
C ARG A 142 7.12 -3.54 -12.60
N VAL A 143 7.22 -3.30 -11.29
CA VAL A 143 6.92 -4.31 -10.28
C VAL A 143 5.46 -4.77 -10.35
N ILE A 144 4.51 -3.84 -10.45
CA ILE A 144 3.08 -4.15 -10.62
C ILE A 144 2.83 -4.98 -11.90
N GLY A 145 3.53 -4.65 -13.00
CA GLY A 145 3.38 -5.34 -14.28
C GLY A 145 4.09 -6.70 -14.37
N THR A 146 4.91 -7.07 -13.39
CA THR A 146 5.69 -8.31 -13.41
C THR A 146 4.96 -9.42 -12.67
N ALA A 147 4.61 -10.49 -13.39
CA ALA A 147 3.94 -11.65 -12.82
C ALA A 147 4.75 -12.25 -11.66
N GLY A 148 4.06 -12.55 -10.55
CA GLY A 148 4.66 -13.18 -9.37
C GLY A 148 5.41 -12.25 -8.42
N LEU A 149 5.48 -10.94 -8.68
CA LEU A 149 6.05 -9.98 -7.71
C LEU A 149 4.99 -9.38 -6.78
N THR A 150 3.75 -9.26 -7.24
CA THR A 150 2.65 -8.73 -6.44
C THR A 150 1.40 -9.59 -6.53
N THR A 151 0.60 -9.62 -5.47
CA THR A 151 -0.78 -10.11 -5.51
C THR A 151 -1.76 -8.96 -5.31
N PRO A 152 -2.87 -8.89 -6.06
CA PRO A 152 -3.87 -7.87 -5.79
C PRO A 152 -4.49 -8.10 -4.41
N LEU A 153 -4.77 -7.02 -3.68
CA LEU A 153 -5.68 -7.06 -2.54
C LEU A 153 -7.10 -6.91 -3.08
N THR A 154 -7.97 -7.85 -2.74
CA THR A 154 -9.33 -7.95 -3.24
C THR A 154 -10.33 -8.03 -2.09
N GLY A 155 -11.62 -7.89 -2.40
CA GLY A 155 -12.65 -8.04 -1.37
C GLY A 155 -12.77 -9.46 -0.81
N TYR A 156 -12.19 -10.46 -1.47
CA TYR A 156 -12.09 -11.83 -0.96
C TYR A 156 -11.13 -11.95 0.23
N ASP A 157 -10.21 -11.00 0.39
CA ASP A 157 -9.30 -10.93 1.53
C ASP A 157 -10.01 -10.44 2.81
N VAL A 158 -11.34 -10.22 2.77
CA VAL A 158 -12.15 -9.83 3.93
C VAL A 158 -13.23 -10.87 4.20
N ASP A 159 -13.10 -11.60 5.32
CA ASP A 159 -14.25 -12.30 5.90
C ASP A 159 -15.05 -11.30 6.76
N LEU A 160 -16.13 -10.74 6.17
CA LEU A 160 -17.06 -9.86 6.88
C LEU A 160 -18.07 -10.63 7.76
N SER A 161 -18.02 -11.97 7.76
CA SER A 161 -19.02 -12.87 8.35
C SER A 161 -18.53 -13.73 9.53
N GLY A 162 -17.23 -13.79 9.83
CA GLY A 162 -16.70 -14.69 10.85
C GLY A 162 -15.31 -14.30 11.39
N PRO A 163 -14.86 -14.90 12.52
CA PRO A 163 -13.67 -14.43 13.22
C PRO A 163 -12.42 -14.87 12.47
N PHE A 164 -11.65 -13.89 12.00
CA PHE A 164 -10.26 -13.93 11.56
C PHE A 164 -9.66 -15.33 11.40
N SER A 165 -9.86 -15.93 10.23
CA SER A 165 -9.06 -17.07 9.81
C SER A 165 -8.70 -16.89 8.34
N ASP A 166 -7.40 -16.66 8.15
CA ASP A 166 -6.64 -16.89 6.94
C ASP A 166 -7.22 -18.04 6.10
N SER A 167 -7.47 -17.77 4.82
CA SER A 167 -7.74 -18.79 3.81
C SER A 167 -7.19 -18.31 2.49
N ASP A 168 -5.93 -17.90 2.47
CA ASP A 168 -5.13 -18.04 1.27
C ASP A 168 -4.71 -19.53 1.15
N PRO A 169 -5.25 -20.30 0.19
CA PRO A 169 -4.89 -21.70 0.00
C PRO A 169 -3.44 -21.91 -0.45
N SER A 170 -2.68 -20.86 -0.74
CA SER A 170 -1.28 -20.96 -1.17
C SER A 170 -0.26 -21.07 -0.03
N VAL A 171 -0.68 -20.93 1.23
CA VAL A 171 0.22 -20.98 2.41
C VAL A 171 0.45 -22.41 2.94
N ASN A 172 -0.33 -23.40 2.49
CA ASN A 172 -0.15 -24.82 2.83
C ASN A 172 0.29 -25.67 1.63
N MET A 173 1.48 -25.40 1.08
CA MET A 173 2.17 -26.37 0.21
C MET A 173 3.66 -26.47 0.55
#